data_AF-T1BKX2-F1
#
_entry.id   AF-T1BKX2-F1
#
_cell.length_a   1.000
_cell.length_b   1.000
_cell.length_c   1.000
_cell.angle_alpha   90.00
_cell.angle_beta   90.00
_cell.angle_gamma   90.00
#
_symmetry.space_group_name_H-M   'P 1'
#
loop_
_entity.id
_entity.type
_entity.pdbx_description
1 polymer ?
#
loop_
_entity_poly.entity_id
_entity_poly.type
_entity_poly.pdbx_seq_one_letter_code
_entity_poly.pdbx_strand_id
1 'polypeptide(L)'
;MALTHSSVTLSRTARGVKAVARAEALGPTGVEMESLVGVSVALLTVWDMVKYLEKDARGQYPQTLLGPVRVVRKRKGGDRSP
;
A
#
# COMPACT_ATOMS: atom_id res chain seq x y z
N MET A 1 -2.87 19.70 0.87
CA MET A 1 -3.19 19.36 -0.54
C MET A 1 -4.48 18.57 -0.57
N ALA A 2 -5.32 18.73 -1.59
CA ALA A 2 -6.56 17.96 -1.73
C ALA A 2 -6.35 16.79 -2.70
N LEU A 3 -6.63 15.57 -2.23
CA LEU A 3 -6.67 14.39 -3.10
C LEU A 3 -7.96 14.44 -3.93
N THR A 4 -7.84 14.14 -5.22
CA THR A 4 -8.99 13.99 -6.13
C THR A 4 -9.47 12.55 -6.18
N HIS A 5 -8.57 11.60 -5.97
CA HIS A 5 -8.89 10.18 -5.95
C HIS A 5 -7.93 9.43 -5.03
N SER A 6 -8.46 8.46 -4.30
CA SER A 6 -7.69 7.46 -3.57
C SER A 6 -8.34 6.10 -3.71
N SER A 7 -7.54 5.07 -3.95
CA SER A 7 -8.01 3.68 -4.01
C SER A 7 -6.95 2.71 -3.51
N VAL A 8 -7.40 1.61 -2.93
CA VAL A 8 -6.58 0.47 -2.52
C VAL A 8 -7.19 -0.80 -3.09
N THR A 9 -6.37 -1.62 -3.72
CA THR A 9 -6.75 -2.93 -4.22
C THR A 9 -5.95 -4.00 -3.51
N LEU A 10 -6.65 -5.02 -3.00
CA LEU A 10 -6.06 -6.21 -2.39
C LEU A 10 -6.23 -7.40 -3.33
N SER A 11 -5.19 -8.22 -3.44
CA SER A 11 -5.20 -9.45 -4.24
C SER A 11 -4.48 -10.55 -3.49
N ARG A 12 -5.01 -11.77 -3.55
CA ARG A 12 -4.37 -12.96 -2.96
C ARG A 12 -3.22 -13.41 -3.85
N THR A 13 -2.14 -13.85 -3.22
CA THR A 13 -0.98 -14.47 -3.86
C THR A 13 -0.78 -15.87 -3.27
N ALA A 14 0.15 -16.66 -3.82
CA ALA A 14 0.43 -18.00 -3.32
C ALA A 14 0.92 -18.04 -1.86
N ARG A 15 1.51 -16.94 -1.35
CA ARG A 15 2.13 -16.87 -0.02
C ARG A 15 1.68 -15.68 0.83
N GLY A 16 0.55 -15.05 0.50
CA GLY A 16 0.06 -13.88 1.24
C GLY A 16 -0.83 -12.96 0.44
N VAL A 17 -0.88 -11.69 0.83
CA VAL A 17 -1.72 -10.66 0.18
C VAL A 17 -0.84 -9.58 -0.43
N LYS A 18 -1.18 -9.16 -1.65
CA LYS A 18 -0.58 -8.00 -2.31
C LYS A 18 -1.55 -6.83 -2.25
N ALA A 19 -1.07 -5.69 -1.78
CA ALA A 19 -1.79 -4.43 -1.76
C ALA A 19 -1.21 -3.46 -2.80
N VAL A 20 -2.09 -2.73 -3.49
CA VAL A 20 -1.72 -1.64 -4.40
C VAL A 20 -2.56 -0.42 -4.03
N ALA A 21 -1.90 0.68 -3.68
CA ALA A 21 -2.57 1.96 -3.43
C ALA A 21 -2.28 2.94 -4.57
N ARG A 22 -3.29 3.73 -4.91
CA ARG A 22 -3.21 4.81 -5.90
C ARG A 22 -3.78 6.07 -5.27
N ALA A 23 -3.03 7.15 -5.33
CA ALA A 23 -3.49 8.49 -5.00
C ALA A 23 -3.36 9.40 -6.22
N GLU A 24 -4.27 10.35 -6.33
CA GLU A 24 -4.27 11.41 -7.34
C GLU A 24 -4.58 12.74 -6.67
N ALA A 25 -3.92 13.80 -7.13
CA ALA A 25 -4.19 15.16 -6.69
C ALA A 25 -3.91 16.15 -7.81
N LEU A 26 -4.54 17.32 -7.69
CA LEU A 26 -4.20 18.51 -8.47
C LEU A 26 -3.31 19.39 -7.62
N GLY A 27 -2.05 19.58 -8.05
CA GLY A 27 -1.12 20.43 -7.31
C GLY A 27 0.33 20.34 -7.79
N PRO A 28 1.20 21.22 -7.25
CA PRO A 28 2.62 21.26 -7.61
C PRO A 28 3.41 20.08 -7.03
N THR A 29 2.92 19.48 -5.95
CA THR A 29 3.55 18.37 -5.22
C THR A 29 2.99 17.03 -5.70
N GLY A 30 3.84 16.00 -5.74
CA GLY A 30 3.39 14.64 -6.01
C GLY A 30 2.69 13.98 -4.81
N VAL A 31 2.06 12.84 -5.05
CA VAL A 31 1.27 12.05 -4.08
C VAL A 31 1.87 10.68 -3.75
N GLU A 32 3.19 10.55 -3.93
CA GLU A 32 3.91 9.29 -3.67
C GLU A 32 3.76 8.87 -2.20
N MET A 33 3.84 9.84 -1.28
CA MET A 33 3.77 9.59 0.15
C MET A 33 2.38 9.11 0.57
N GLU A 34 1.31 9.70 0.03
CA GLU A 34 -0.07 9.31 0.29
C GLU A 34 -0.34 7.89 -0.21
N SER A 35 0.22 7.52 -1.36
CA SER A 35 0.14 6.14 -1.87
C SER A 35 0.92 5.16 -0.98
N LEU A 36 2.12 5.53 -0.53
CA LEU A 36 2.95 4.69 0.36
C LEU A 36 2.31 4.51 1.74
N VAL A 37 1.71 5.57 2.29
CA VAL A 37 0.95 5.50 3.54
C VAL A 37 -0.28 4.62 3.35
N GLY A 38 -1.05 4.83 2.28
CA GLY A 38 -2.26 4.05 1.99
C GLY A 38 -1.98 2.55 1.89
N VAL A 39 -0.93 2.14 1.18
CA VAL A 39 -0.57 0.72 1.06
C VAL A 39 -0.03 0.15 2.38
N SER A 40 0.73 0.95 3.15
CA SER A 40 1.27 0.52 4.44
C SER A 40 0.14 0.29 5.45
N VAL A 41 -0.80 1.22 5.54
CA VAL A 41 -2.00 1.08 6.39
C VAL A 41 -2.80 -0.14 5.95
N ALA A 42 -3.04 -0.34 4.65
CA ALA A 42 -3.78 -1.49 4.16
C ALA A 42 -3.13 -2.83 4.57
N LEU A 43 -1.80 -2.95 4.43
CA LEU A 43 -1.07 -4.15 4.84
C LEU A 43 -1.11 -4.35 6.37
N LEU A 44 -0.97 -3.28 7.15
CA LEU A 44 -1.09 -3.32 8.61
C LEU A 44 -2.49 -3.74 9.05
N THR A 45 -3.54 -3.23 8.39
CA THR A 45 -4.93 -3.64 8.64
C THR A 45 -5.13 -5.12 8.33
N VAL A 46 -4.59 -5.62 7.20
CA VAL A 46 -4.66 -7.05 6.89
C VAL A 46 -3.97 -7.88 7.97
N TRP A 47 -2.78 -7.49 8.41
CA TRP A 47 -2.09 -8.19 9.50
C TRP A 47 -2.93 -8.15 10.78
N ASP A 48 -3.49 -7.00 11.15
CA ASP A 48 -4.32 -6.88 12.35
C ASP A 48 -5.48 -7.89 12.38
N MET A 49 -6.09 -8.12 11.22
CA MET A 49 -7.18 -9.09 11.06
C MET A 49 -6.74 -10.56 11.17
N VAL A 50 -5.49 -10.89 10.83
CA VAL A 50 -4.99 -12.29 10.80
C VAL A 50 -3.93 -12.60 11.87
N LYS A 51 -3.54 -11.61 12.69
CA LYS A 51 -2.45 -11.74 13.67
C LYS A 51 -2.65 -12.90 14.65
N TYR A 52 -3.88 -13.29 14.93
CA TYR A 52 -4.13 -14.43 15.83
C TYR A 52 -3.85 -15.79 15.18
N LEU A 53 -3.93 -15.88 13.84
CA LEU A 53 -3.62 -17.11 13.08
C LEU A 53 -2.11 -17.25 12.84
N GLU A 54 -1.43 -16.12 12.66
CA GLU A 54 0.01 -16.06 12.37
C GLU A 54 0.88 -16.21 13.63
N LYS A 55 0.27 -16.10 14.80
CA LYS A 55 0.96 -16.10 16.10
C LYS A 55 1.34 -17.52 16.51
N ASP A 56 2.59 -17.71 16.91
CA ASP A 56 3.06 -18.98 17.45
C ASP A 56 2.72 -19.17 18.95
N ALA A 57 3.07 -20.34 19.51
CA ALA A 57 2.84 -20.64 20.92
C ALA A 57 3.56 -19.69 21.91
N ARG A 58 4.58 -18.94 21.45
CA ARG A 58 5.33 -17.94 22.23
C ARG A 58 4.82 -16.52 22.00
N GLY A 59 3.73 -16.35 21.25
CA GLY A 59 3.17 -15.05 20.94
C GLY A 59 3.89 -14.28 19.84
N GLN A 60 4.82 -14.91 19.10
CA GLN A 60 5.65 -14.29 18.07
C GLN A 60 5.12 -14.53 16.66
N TYR A 61 5.68 -13.82 15.68
CA TYR A 61 5.32 -13.88 14.27
C TYR A 61 6.52 -14.32 13.42
N PRO A 62 6.89 -15.61 13.41
CA PRO A 62 8.14 -16.07 12.81
C PRO A 62 8.15 -15.99 11.28
N GLN A 63 6.99 -15.99 10.63
CA GLN A 63 6.86 -15.99 9.16
C GLN A 63 6.26 -14.70 8.59
N THR A 64 5.60 -13.89 9.43
CA THR A 64 4.87 -12.72 8.96
C THR A 64 5.82 -11.57 8.65
N LEU A 65 5.68 -11.01 7.46
CA LEU A 65 6.53 -9.94 6.95
C LEU A 65 5.66 -8.94 6.20
N LEU A 66 5.98 -7.65 6.32
CA LEU A 66 5.43 -6.60 5.46
C LEU A 66 6.46 -6.21 4.39
N GLY A 67 6.09 -6.34 3.11
CA GLY A 67 6.84 -5.73 2.00
C GLY A 67 7.53 -6.73 1.05
N PRO A 68 8.38 -6.23 0.13
CA PRO A 68 8.84 -4.83 0.01
C PRO A 68 7.73 -3.88 -0.49
N VAL A 69 7.69 -2.67 0.08
CA VAL A 69 6.80 -1.57 -0.36
C VAL A 69 7.60 -0.61 -1.25
N ARG A 70 7.06 -0.26 -2.42
CA ARG A 70 7.71 0.65 -3.36
C ARG A 70 6.70 1.41 -4.22
N VAL A 71 7.12 2.56 -4.74
CA VAL A 71 6.38 3.26 -5.79
C VAL A 71 6.56 2.50 -7.10
N VAL A 72 5.46 2.01 -7.68
CA VAL A 72 5.49 1.26 -8.96
C VAL A 72 5.44 2.21 -10.16
N ARG A 73 4.69 3.31 -10.05
CA ARG A 73 4.51 4.29 -11.12
C ARG A 73 4.11 5.64 -10.53
N LYS A 74 4.75 6.70 -11.02
CA LYS A 74 4.36 8.10 -10.79
C LYS A 74 4.09 8.73 -12.14
N ARG A 75 3.02 9.53 -12.25
CA ARG A 75 2.78 10.40 -13.41
C ARG A 75 2.51 11.81 -12.94
N LYS A 76 3.14 12.79 -13.60
CA LYS A 76 2.84 14.21 -13.42
C LYS A 76 1.92 14.63 -14.57
N GLY A 77 0.80 15.27 -14.27
CA GLY A 77 -0.24 15.65 -15.25
C GLY A 77 0.15 16.74 -16.27
N GLY A 78 1.44 16.89 -16.59
CA GLY A 78 1.97 17.91 -17.49
C GLY A 78 2.88 17.37 -18.59
N ASP A 79 3.04 16.06 -18.73
CA ASP A 79 3.76 15.49 -19.88
C ASP A 79 2.82 15.43 -21.09
N ARG A 80 2.60 16.61 -21.68
CA ARG A 80 2.23 16.74 -23.09
C ARG A 80 3.55 16.85 -23.85
N SER A 81 4.02 15.71 -24.36
CA SER A 81 5.06 15.64 -25.37
C SER A 81 4.42 15.03 -26.64
N PRO A 82 4.87 15.45 -27.83
CA PRO A 82 4.11 16.19 -28.84
C PRO A 82 3.03 15.41 -29.59
#